data_AF-A0AAW9SPY5-F1
#
_entry.id   AF-A0AAW9SPY5-F1
#
_cell.length_a   1.000
_cell.length_b   1.000
_cell.length_c   1.000
_cell.angle_alpha   90.00
_cell.angle_beta   90.00
_cell.angle_gamma   90.00
#
_symmetry.space_group_name_H-M   'P 1'
#
loop_
_entity.id
_entity.type
_entity.pdbx_description
1 polymer ?
#
loop_
_entity_poly.entity_id
_entity_poly.type
_entity_poly.pdbx_seq_one_letter_code
_entity_poly.pdbx_strand_id
1 'polypeptide(L)' 'MGRLIKWLFYLLVLGAIALVAYAYVGPFFGADFSPPQSEIRVPVELDEN' A
#
# COMPACT_ATOMS: atom_id res chain seq x y z
N MET A 1 14.05 -13.08 30.79
CA MET A 1 13.47 -13.33 29.44
C MET A 1 12.38 -12.32 29.04
N GLY A 2 11.42 -11.96 29.91
CA GLY A 2 10.35 -11.01 29.53
C GLY A 2 10.80 -9.60 29.11
N ARG A 3 11.93 -9.11 29.62
CA ARG A 3 12.46 -7.78 29.27
C ARG A 3 12.91 -7.70 27.81
N LEU A 4 13.51 -8.76 27.26
CA LEU A 4 13.92 -8.82 25.86
C LEU A 4 12.70 -8.91 24.94
N ILE A 5 11.72 -9.76 25.29
CA ILE A 5 10.48 -9.92 24.54
C ILE A 5 9.71 -8.59 24.44
N LYS A 6 9.67 -7.82 25.53
CA LYS A 6 9.06 -6.47 25.53
C LYS A 6 9.71 -5.54 24.49
N TRP A 7 11.04 -5.54 24.40
CA TRP A 7 11.76 -4.76 23.39
C TRP A 7 11.52 -5.24 21.97
N LEU A 8 11.50 -6.56 21.75
CA LEU A 8 11.17 -7.14 20.44
C LEU A 8 9.76 -6.74 19.99
N PHE A 9 8.79 -6.72 20.91
CA PHE A 9 7.44 -6.26 20.61
C PHE A 9 7.41 -4.78 20.20
N TYR A 10 8.12 -3.91 20.91
CA TYR A 10 8.22 -2.50 20.51
C TYR A 10 8.88 -2.31 19.15
N LEU A 11 9.95 -3.06 18.85
CA LEU A 11 10.59 -3.01 17.54
C LEU A 11 9.68 -3.53 16.42
N LEU A 12 8.90 -4.58 16.69
CA LEU A 12 7.91 -5.10 15.74
C LEU A 12 6.83 -4.05 15.42
N VAL A 13 6.29 -3.39 16.46
CA VAL A 13 5.31 -2.31 16.28
C VAL A 13 5.93 -1.13 15.52
N LEU A 14 7.15 -0.72 15.88
CA LEU A 14 7.87 0.35 15.20
C LEU A 14 8.12 0.02 13.72
N GLY A 15 8.52 -1.23 13.42
CA GLY A 15 8.69 -1.72 12.06
C GLY A 15 7.39 -1.69 11.27
N ALA A 16 6.28 -2.13 11.87
CA ALA A 16 4.96 -2.06 11.24
C ALA A 16 4.57 -0.61 10.93
N ILE A 17 4.77 0.32 11.86
CA ILE A 17 4.51 1.75 11.64
C ILE A 17 5.39 2.30 10.51
N ALA A 18 6.67 1.94 10.47
CA ALA A 18 7.58 2.38 9.41
C ALA A 18 7.15 1.88 8.02
N LEU A 19 6.70 0.62 7.92
CA LEU A 19 6.17 0.05 6.68
C LEU A 19 4.89 0.78 6.24
N VAL A 20 3.98 1.04 7.16
CA VAL A 20 2.75 1.82 6.87
C VAL A 20 3.10 3.21 6.39
N ALA A 21 3.98 3.93 7.10
CA ALA A 21 4.44 5.25 6.68
C ALA A 21 5.04 5.22 5.27
N TYR A 22 5.91 4.26 4.99
CA TYR A 22 6.54 4.09 3.68
C TYR A 22 5.52 3.77 2.57
N ALA A 23 4.43 3.05 2.84
CA ALA A 23 3.38 2.83 1.86
C ALA A 23 2.70 4.16 1.44
N TYR A 24 2.59 5.14 2.33
CA TYR A 24 2.02 6.45 2.03
C TYR A 24 3.02 7.44 1.43
N VAL A 25 4.26 7.46 1.91
CA VAL A 25 5.28 8.42 1.42
C VAL A 25 6.16 7.86 0.29
N GLY A 26 6.19 6.54 0.10
CA GLY A 26 6.98 5.84 -0.91
C GLY A 26 6.78 6.36 -2.34
N PRO A 27 5.56 6.75 -2.77
CA PRO A 27 5.35 7.37 -4.08
C PRO A 27 6.17 8.65 -4.31
N PHE A 28 6.46 9.43 -3.26
CA PHE A 28 7.34 10.61 -3.38
C PHE A 28 8.82 10.24 -3.61
N PHE A 29 9.21 9.00 -3.31
CA PHE A 29 10.55 8.45 -3.53
C PHE A 29 10.64 7.55 -4.77
N GLY A 30 9.58 7.52 -5.60
CA GLY A 30 9.54 6.74 -6.85
C GLY A 30 9.13 5.28 -6.67
N ALA A 31 8.62 4.88 -5.51
CA ALA A 31 7.99 3.56 -5.35
C ALA A 31 6.55 3.59 -5.87
N ASP A 32 6.22 2.72 -6.83
CA ASP A 32 4.85 2.54 -7.31
C ASP A 32 4.26 1.25 -6.73
N PHE A 33 3.20 1.39 -5.94
CA PHE A 33 2.45 0.28 -5.35
C PHE A 33 1.10 0.05 -6.03
N SER A 34 0.82 0.79 -7.11
CA SER A 34 -0.42 0.68 -7.86
C SER A 34 -0.46 -0.66 -8.62
N PRO A 35 -1.62 -1.32 -8.71
CA PRO A 35 -1.75 -2.46 -9.60
C PRO A 35 -1.54 -2.03 -11.05
N PRO A 36 -0.98 -2.91 -11.90
CA PRO A 36 -0.88 -2.63 -13.34
C PRO A 36 -2.27 -2.38 -13.91
N GLN A 37 -2.45 -1.22 -14.54
CA GLN A 37 -3.72 -0.81 -15.14
C GLN A 37 -3.79 -1.36 -16.57
N SER A 38 -4.86 -2.09 -16.88
CA SER A 38 -5.21 -2.45 -18.26
C SER A 38 -6.37 -1.58 -18.73
N GLU A 39 -6.33 -1.17 -19.99
CA GLU A 39 -7.44 -0.45 -20.58
C GLU A 39 -8.60 -1.42 -20.85
N ILE A 40 -9.78 -1.11 -20.32
CA ILE A 40 -11.02 -1.85 -20.59
C ILE A 40 -11.91 -0.94 -21.43
N ARG A 41 -12.22 -1.36 -22.65
CA ARG A 41 -13.17 -0.67 -23.55
C ARG A 41 -14.39 -1.55 -23.71
N VAL A 42 -15.56 -1.03 -23.36
CA VAL A 42 -16.85 -1.69 -23.57
C VAL A 42 -17.63 -0.85 -24.58
N PRO A 43 -18.07 -1.44 -25.72
CA PRO A 43 -18.93 -0.73 -26.64
C PRO A 43 -20.28 -0.47 -25.97
N VAL A 44 -20.81 0.75 -26.14
CA VAL A 44 -22.14 1.14 -25.68
C VAL A 44 -22.99 1.36 -26.91
N GLU A 45 -24.14 0.70 -26.98
CA GLU A 45 -25.16 1.00 -27.99
C GLU A 45 -25.92 2.26 -27.54
N LEU A 46 -25.97 3.26 -28.43
CA LEU A 46 -26.72 4.48 -28.22
C LEU A 46 -28.05 4.33 -28.98
N ASP A 47 -29.17 4.40 -28.26
CA ASP A 47 -30.51 4.36 -28.84
C ASP A 47 -30.94 5.79 -29.21
N GLU A 48 -31.41 5.98 -30.44
CA GLU A 48 -31.92 7.26 -30.94
C GLU A 48 -33.46 7.23 -30.89
N ASN A 49 -34.08 8.08 -30.07
CA ASN A 49 -35.54 8.22 -29.93
C ASN A 49 -36.15 9.08 -31.03
#